data_AF-A0A661EAC4-F1
#
_entry.id   AF-A0A661EAC4-F1
#
_cell.length_a   1.000
_cell.length_b   1.000
_cell.length_c   1.000
_cell.angle_alpha   90.00
_cell.angle_beta   90.00
_cell.angle_gamma   90.00
#
_symmetry.space_group_name_H-M   'P 1'
#
loop_
_entity.id
_entity.type
_entity.pdbx_description
1 polymer ?
#
loop_
_entity_poly.entity_id
_entity_poly.type
_entity_poly.pdbx_seq_one_letter_code
_entity_poly.pdbx_strand_id
1 'polypeptide(L)'
;MAVAHRADDLIRLFNELFSEEYRCQLVCGQHEPLYRPTTDPGAFHRLEFAHGFFASALHEVAHWCIAGEQRRRQVDFGYWYLP
;
A
#
# COMPACT_ATOMS: atom_id res chain seq x y z
N MET A 1 20.97 -16.80 -13.49
CA MET A 1 21.07 -15.33 -13.24
C MET A 1 20.02 -14.98 -12.21
N ALA A 2 20.36 -14.27 -11.14
CA ALA A 2 19.35 -13.79 -10.20
C ALA A 2 18.53 -12.69 -10.88
N VAL A 3 17.20 -12.80 -10.82
CA VAL A 3 16.30 -11.72 -11.28
C VAL A 3 16.42 -10.58 -10.28
N ALA A 4 16.63 -9.36 -10.78
CA ALA A 4 16.60 -8.17 -9.94
C ALA A 4 15.14 -7.81 -9.63
N HIS A 5 14.79 -7.71 -8.35
CA HIS A 5 13.45 -7.31 -7.92
C HIS A 5 13.43 -5.83 -7.59
N ARG A 6 12.57 -5.06 -8.26
CA ARG A 6 12.44 -3.61 -8.09
C ARG A 6 11.09 -3.27 -7.48
N ALA A 7 11.05 -2.23 -6.65
CA ALA A 7 9.78 -1.77 -6.08
C ALA A 7 8.75 -1.41 -7.16
N ASP A 8 9.21 -0.92 -8.32
CA ASP A 8 8.40 -0.67 -9.52
C ASP A 8 7.60 -1.91 -9.96
N ASP A 9 8.18 -3.11 -9.84
CA ASP A 9 7.51 -4.37 -10.22
C ASP A 9 6.31 -4.63 -9.31
N LEU A 10 6.47 -4.41 -8.00
CA LEU A 10 5.38 -4.54 -7.03
C LEU A 10 4.32 -3.47 -7.20
N ILE A 11 4.70 -2.21 -7.49
CA ILE A 11 3.75 -1.14 -7.79
C ILE A 11 2.87 -1.53 -8.97
N ARG A 12 3.49 -1.99 -10.06
CA ARG A 12 2.75 -2.40 -11.26
C ARG A 12 1.81 -3.57 -10.95
N LEU A 13 2.32 -4.65 -10.36
CA LEU A 13 1.53 -5.85 -10.07
C LEU A 13 0.39 -5.56 -9.09
N PHE A 14 0.64 -4.81 -8.02
CA PHE A 14 -0.39 -4.46 -7.05
C PHE A 14 -1.49 -3.61 -7.69
N ASN A 15 -1.12 -2.59 -8.46
CA ASN A 15 -2.08 -1.69 -9.09
C ASN A 15 -2.89 -2.40 -10.18
N GLU A 16 -2.28 -3.31 -10.95
CA GLU A 16 -2.99 -4.14 -11.93
C GLU A 16 -4.02 -5.07 -11.27
N LEU A 17 -3.68 -5.65 -10.11
CA LEU A 17 -4.54 -6.63 -9.44
C LEU A 17 -5.65 -5.99 -8.58
N PHE A 18 -5.37 -4.87 -7.92
CA PHE A 18 -6.23 -4.39 -6.83
C PHE A 18 -6.81 -2.98 -7.03
N SER A 19 -6.35 -2.21 -8.02
CA SER A 19 -6.82 -0.83 -8.16
C SER A 19 -8.29 -0.75 -8.57
N GLU A 20 -8.76 -1.61 -9.48
CA GLU A 20 -10.17 -1.56 -9.91
C GLU A 20 -11.12 -2.07 -8.83
N GLU A 21 -10.87 -3.28 -8.29
CA GLU A 21 -11.75 -3.93 -7.32
C GLU A 21 -11.74 -3.24 -5.95
N TYR A 22 -10.56 -2.88 -5.45
CA TYR A 22 -10.39 -2.33 -4.10
C TYR A 22 -10.18 -0.83 -4.08
N ARG A 23 -10.17 -0.17 -5.25
CA ARG A 23 -9.89 1.26 -5.36
C ARG A 23 -8.60 1.64 -4.64
N CYS A 24 -7.58 0.77 -4.64
CA CYS A 24 -6.36 0.98 -3.86
C CYS A 24 -5.12 0.94 -4.76
N GLN A 25 -4.19 1.88 -4.55
CA GLN A 25 -2.94 1.94 -5.29
C GLN A 25 -1.74 1.91 -4.34
N LEU A 26 -0.72 1.13 -4.70
CA LEU A 26 0.59 1.14 -4.07
C LEU A 26 1.41 2.28 -4.68
N VAL A 27 1.98 3.12 -3.81
CA VAL A 27 2.73 4.32 -4.19
C VAL A 27 4.04 4.38 -3.42
N CYS A 28 5.12 4.74 -4.11
CA CYS A 28 6.39 5.02 -3.42
C CYS A 28 6.27 6.37 -2.69
N GLY A 29 6.24 6.32 -1.37
CA GLY A 29 6.32 7.48 -0.49
C GLY A 29 7.75 7.98 -0.32
N GLN A 30 7.88 9.18 0.27
CA GLN A 30 9.18 9.82 0.52
C GLN A 30 9.70 9.60 1.95
N HIS A 31 8.81 9.49 2.93
CA HIS A 31 9.17 9.53 4.35
C HIS A 31 8.70 8.27 5.08
N GLU A 32 7.42 8.20 5.47
CA GLU A 32 6.89 7.12 6.29
C GLU A 32 5.91 6.26 5.50
N PRO A 33 5.83 4.94 5.78
CA PRO A 33 4.76 4.12 5.26
C PRO A 33 3.43 4.60 5.85
N LEU A 34 2.39 4.62 5.02
CA LEU A 34 1.07 5.03 5.48
C LEU A 34 -0.03 4.50 4.56
N TYR A 35 -1.06 3.91 5.15
CA TYR A 35 -2.32 3.68 4.45
C TYR A 35 -3.28 4.86 4.59
N ARG A 36 -3.67 5.47 3.46
CA ARG A 36 -4.62 6.58 3.40
C ARG A 36 -5.91 6.13 2.70
N PRO A 37 -6.99 5.89 3.45
CA PRO A 37 -8.26 5.65 2.82
C PRO A 37 -8.85 6.95 2.25
N THR A 38 -9.72 6.80 1.25
CA THR A 38 -10.55 7.89 0.72
C THR A 38 -12.02 7.54 0.85
N THR A 39 -12.86 8.55 1.02
CA THR A 39 -14.32 8.43 0.94
C THR A 39 -14.87 8.93 -0.40
N ASP A 40 -14.03 9.50 -1.26
CA ASP A 40 -14.40 9.94 -2.61
C ASP A 40 -14.48 8.72 -3.55
N PRO A 41 -15.66 8.40 -4.12
CA PRO A 41 -15.81 7.29 -5.06
C PRO A 41 -14.92 7.40 -6.30
N GLY A 42 -14.55 8.63 -6.71
CA GLY A 42 -13.69 8.90 -7.86
C GLY A 42 -12.19 8.72 -7.57
N ALA A 43 -11.80 8.67 -6.31
CA ALA A 43 -10.41 8.57 -5.88
C ALA A 43 -9.98 7.13 -5.55
N PHE A 44 -8.68 6.92 -5.40
CA PHE A 44 -8.08 5.68 -4.92
C PHE A 44 -7.55 5.86 -3.49
N HIS A 45 -7.76 4.85 -2.64
CA HIS A 45 -6.98 4.65 -1.41
C HIS A 45 -5.50 4.54 -1.79
N ARG A 46 -4.62 5.05 -0.92
CA ARG A 46 -3.17 4.99 -1.13
C ARG A 46 -2.52 4.12 -0.07
N LEU A 47 -1.72 3.17 -0.52
CA LEU A 47 -0.80 2.41 0.29
C LEU A 47 0.61 2.94 0.00
N GLU A 48 1.14 3.77 0.88
CA GLU A 48 2.45 4.39 0.73
C GLU A 48 3.51 3.54 1.43
N PHE A 49 4.61 3.22 0.74
CA PHE A 49 5.78 2.55 1.34
C PHE A 49 7.01 3.45 1.26
N ALA A 50 7.99 3.27 2.14
CA ALA A 50 9.12 4.18 2.29
C ALA A 50 10.35 3.80 1.42
N HIS A 51 11.13 4.83 1.09
CA HIS A 51 12.50 4.73 0.56
C HIS A 51 12.70 3.95 -0.75
N GLY A 52 11.64 3.61 -1.48
CA GLY A 52 11.75 2.94 -2.79
C GLY A 52 12.29 1.50 -2.71
N PHE A 53 12.34 0.91 -1.51
CA PHE A 53 12.86 -0.44 -1.33
C PHE A 53 11.78 -1.49 -1.61
N PHE A 54 12.14 -2.52 -2.38
CA PHE A 54 11.25 -3.65 -2.68
C PHE A 54 10.73 -4.32 -1.39
N ALA A 55 11.60 -4.50 -0.40
CA ALA A 55 11.21 -5.10 0.88
C ALA A 55 10.21 -4.23 1.66
N SER A 56 10.32 -2.90 1.59
CA SER A 56 9.35 -1.99 2.21
C SER A 56 7.99 -2.07 1.50
N ALA A 57 7.99 -2.04 0.16
CA ALA A 57 6.76 -2.26 -0.61
C ALA A 57 6.08 -3.60 -0.27
N LEU A 58 6.87 -4.68 -0.19
CA LEU A 58 6.34 -6.01 0.12
C LEU A 58 5.75 -6.08 1.54
N HIS A 59 6.39 -5.43 2.50
CA HIS A 59 5.92 -5.35 3.88
C HIS A 59 4.55 -4.67 3.97
N GLU A 60 4.39 -3.52 3.31
CA GLU A 60 3.12 -2.79 3.29
C GLU A 60 2.00 -3.56 2.57
N VAL A 61 2.32 -4.22 1.45
CA VAL A 61 1.36 -5.07 0.75
C VAL A 61 0.91 -6.23 1.66
N ALA A 62 1.82 -6.85 2.41
CA ALA A 62 1.46 -7.90 3.36
C ALA A 62 0.53 -7.37 4.46
N HIS A 63 0.81 -6.19 5.02
CA HIS A 63 -0.07 -5.54 6.00
C HIS A 63 -1.46 -5.28 5.42
N TRP A 64 -1.53 -4.76 4.19
CA TRP A 64 -2.78 -4.50 3.50
C TRP A 64 -3.59 -5.77 3.22
N CYS A 65 -2.94 -6.87 2.83
CA CYS A 65 -3.61 -8.16 2.60
C CYS A 65 -4.22 -8.76 3.87
N ILE A 66 -3.59 -8.53 5.03
CA ILE A 66 -4.08 -9.00 6.34
C ILE A 66 -5.18 -8.05 6.87
N ALA A 67 -5.13 -6.77 6.49
CA ALA A 67 -6.12 -5.77 6.90
C ALA A 67 -7.48 -6.05 6.25
N GLY A 68 -8.41 -6.58 7.05
CA GLY A 68 -9.81 -6.77 6.66
C GLY A 68 -10.49 -5.45 6.24
N GLU A 69 -11.64 -5.57 5.59
CA GLU A 69 -12.38 -4.43 5.03
C GLU A 69 -12.61 -3.28 6.04
N GLN A 70 -12.97 -3.60 7.28
CA GLN A 70 -13.19 -2.59 8.32
C GLN A 70 -11.93 -1.79 8.67
N ARG A 71 -10.76 -2.42 8.63
CA ARG A 71 -9.48 -1.74 8.89
C ARG A 71 -9.06 -0.91 7.69
N ARG A 72 -9.33 -1.36 6.46
CA ARG A 72 -9.11 -0.59 5.23
C ARG A 72 -9.98 0.67 5.11
N ARG A 73 -10.86 0.95 6.07
CA ARG A 73 -11.60 2.22 6.16
C ARG A 73 -10.92 3.25 7.07
N GLN A 74 -9.84 2.87 7.76
CA GLN A 74 -9.15 3.70 8.74
C GLN A 74 -7.75 4.08 8.25
N VAL A 75 -7.32 5.28 8.60
CA VAL A 75 -5.93 5.71 8.38
C VAL A 75 -5.01 4.72 9.10
N ASP A 76 -3.99 4.27 8.38
CA ASP A 76 -3.02 3.27 8.83
C ASP A 76 -3.65 2.00 9.44
N PHE A 77 -4.76 1.54 8.83
CA PHE A 77 -5.52 0.38 9.28
C PHE A 77 -6.09 0.48 10.70
N GLY A 78 -6.06 1.67 11.30
CA GLY A 78 -6.43 1.92 12.70
C GLY A 78 -5.36 1.51 13.71
N TYR A 79 -4.12 1.28 13.28
CA TYR A 79 -3.00 1.08 14.20
C TYR A 79 -2.70 2.38 14.95
N TRP A 80 -2.35 2.24 16.23
CA TRP A 80 -1.95 3.35 17.09
C TRP A 80 -0.46 3.23 17.38
N TYR A 81 0.29 4.30 17.12
CA TYR A 81 1.66 4.42 17.58
C TYR A 81 1.64 5.10 18.96
N LEU A 82 2.04 4.38 20.01
CA LEU A 82 2.28 4.99 21.32
C LEU A 82 3.53 5.88 21.23
N PRO A 83 3.46 7.15 21.70
CA PRO A 83 4.61 8.04 21.78
C PRO A 83 5.61 7.63 22.88
#